data_AF-A0A426JWU7-F1
#
_entry.id   AF-A0A426JWU7-F1
#
_cell.length_a   1.000
_cell.length_b   1.000
_cell.length_c   1.000
_cell.angle_alpha   90.00
_cell.angle_beta   90.00
_cell.angle_gamma   90.00
#
_symmetry.space_group_name_H-M   'P 1'
#
loop_
_entity.id
_entity.type
_entity.pdbx_description
1 polymer ?
#
loop_
_entity_poly.entity_id
_entity_poly.type
_entity_poly.pdbx_seq_one_letter_code
_entity_poly.pdbx_strand_id
1 'polypeptide(L)'
;MNHLDIERLQRIAAQLDRLRHVPTDVLAEVVVRDGRCMQITTDEEPPESASADPDRQLAADLCTGCTVQDACLELEFRLHGGRTLGVWGAMPDQDRRALYPIWLAHRQHGPTSNEEVTGDEGATDAR
;
A
#
# COMPACT_ATOMS: atom_id res chain seq x y z
N MET A 1 3.10 -16.45 0.64
CA MET A 1 3.33 -15.25 -0.20
C MET A 1 4.38 -15.62 -1.23
N ASN A 2 4.08 -15.45 -2.51
CA ASN A 2 5.02 -15.80 -3.59
C ASN A 2 5.89 -14.59 -3.99
N HIS A 3 6.83 -14.78 -4.91
CA HIS A 3 7.72 -13.70 -5.36
C HIS A 3 6.96 -12.53 -6.00
N LEU A 4 5.95 -12.82 -6.83
CA LEU A 4 5.13 -11.82 -7.50
C LEU A 4 4.32 -10.96 -6.51
N ASP A 5 3.85 -11.56 -5.41
CA ASP A 5 3.20 -10.83 -4.31
C ASP A 5 4.19 -9.82 -3.71
N ILE A 6 5.42 -10.24 -3.43
CA ILE A 6 6.45 -9.36 -2.82
C ILE A 6 6.76 -8.18 -3.76
N GLU A 7 6.98 -8.43 -5.05
CA GLU A 7 7.22 -7.37 -6.05
C GLU A 7 6.04 -6.40 -6.15
N ARG A 8 4.80 -6.92 -6.10
CA ARG A 8 3.59 -6.09 -6.05
C ARG A 8 3.60 -5.20 -4.81
N LEU A 9 3.89 -5.75 -3.63
CA LEU A 9 3.94 -4.98 -2.39
C LEU A 9 5.03 -3.91 -2.42
N GLN A 10 6.21 -4.22 -2.97
CA GLN A 10 7.28 -3.23 -3.16
C GLN A 10 6.83 -2.06 -4.06
N ARG A 11 6.17 -2.35 -5.19
CA ARG A 11 5.63 -1.30 -6.07
C ARG A 11 4.60 -0.42 -5.36
N ILE A 12 3.73 -1.02 -4.54
CA ILE A 12 2.75 -0.26 -3.76
C ILE A 12 3.46 0.63 -2.73
N ALA A 13 4.45 0.11 -2.00
CA ALA A 13 5.21 0.91 -1.03
C ALA A 13 5.90 2.12 -1.70
N ALA A 14 6.53 1.91 -2.85
CA ALA A 14 7.14 2.98 -3.64
C ALA A 14 6.10 4.00 -4.13
N GLN A 15 4.91 3.56 -4.55
CA GLN A 15 3.82 4.45 -4.95
C GLN A 15 3.37 5.36 -3.79
N LEU A 16 3.33 4.83 -2.56
CA LEU A 16 2.97 5.61 -1.37
C LEU A 16 4.02 6.67 -1.01
N ASP A 17 5.24 6.63 -1.54
CA ASP A 17 6.25 7.66 -1.26
C ASP A 17 5.81 9.07 -1.69
N ARG A 18 4.92 9.18 -2.69
CA ARG A 18 4.33 10.46 -3.10
C ARG A 18 3.54 11.15 -1.98
N LEU A 19 3.08 10.40 -0.97
CA LEU A 19 2.29 10.90 0.15
C LEU A 19 3.12 11.16 1.41
N ARG A 20 4.43 10.89 1.38
CA ARG A 20 5.33 11.01 2.55
C ARG A 20 5.19 12.33 3.30
N HIS A 21 5.05 13.43 2.57
CA HIS A 21 5.02 14.77 3.13
C HIS A 21 3.61 15.34 3.34
N VAL A 22 2.57 14.60 2.93
CA VAL A 22 1.18 15.01 3.17
C VAL A 22 0.89 14.87 4.66
N PRO A 23 0.36 15.90 5.35
CA PRO A 23 -0.03 15.79 6.75
C PRO A 23 -1.10 14.73 7.00
N THR A 24 -1.05 14.07 8.17
CA THR A 24 -1.94 12.95 8.51
C THR A 24 -3.41 13.39 8.62
N ASP A 25 -3.67 14.59 9.12
CA ASP A 25 -5.01 15.19 9.19
C ASP A 25 -5.61 15.45 7.80
N VAL A 26 -4.79 15.92 6.85
CA VAL A 26 -5.21 16.09 5.45
C VAL A 26 -5.55 14.74 4.80
N LEU A 27 -4.76 13.70 5.06
CA LEU A 27 -5.08 12.33 4.60
C LEU A 27 -6.42 11.87 5.19
N ALA A 28 -6.64 12.08 6.50
CA ALA A 28 -7.88 11.72 7.17
C ALA A 28 -9.09 12.45 6.57
N GLU A 29 -8.98 13.77 6.35
CA GLU A 29 -10.05 14.56 5.75
C GLU A 29 -10.42 14.04 4.34
N VAL A 30 -9.43 13.85 3.48
CA VAL A 30 -9.64 13.36 2.10
C VAL A 30 -10.25 11.96 2.09
N VAL A 31 -9.77 11.05 2.95
CA VAL A 31 -10.29 9.68 3.03
C VAL A 31 -11.74 9.66 3.52
N VAL A 32 -12.08 10.45 4.53
CA VAL A 32 -13.46 10.53 5.04
C VAL A 32 -14.39 11.17 4.00
N ARG A 33 -13.95 12.23 3.33
CA ARG A 33 -14.76 12.97 2.35
C ARG A 33 -14.98 12.18 1.07
N ASP A 34 -13.91 11.62 0.50
CA ASP A 34 -13.91 11.06 -0.86
C ASP A 34 -13.84 9.52 -0.88
N GLY A 35 -13.72 8.88 0.28
CA GLY A 35 -13.68 7.43 0.40
C GLY A 35 -15.00 6.78 -0.01
N ARG A 36 -14.99 6.07 -1.13
CA ARG A 36 -16.21 5.43 -1.66
C ARG A 36 -16.87 4.49 -0.66
N CYS A 37 -16.08 3.64 0.00
CA CYS A 37 -16.59 2.69 0.99
C CYS A 37 -17.14 3.36 2.27
N MET A 38 -16.75 4.60 2.57
CA MET A 38 -17.32 5.37 3.69
C MET A 38 -18.76 5.84 3.43
N GLN A 39 -19.18 5.83 2.16
CA GLN A 39 -20.52 6.21 1.72
C GLN A 39 -21.44 5.00 1.52
N ILE A 40 -20.91 3.79 1.71
CA ILE A 40 -21.67 2.55 1.57
C ILE A 40 -22.30 2.23 2.93
N THR A 41 -23.62 2.32 3.00
CA THR A 41 -24.42 1.76 4.09
C THR A 41 -25.12 0.51 3.57
N THR A 42 -24.66 -0.67 3.97
CA THR A 42 -25.37 -1.93 3.67
C THR A 42 -25.44 -2.77 4.92
N ASP A 43 -26.65 -3.23 5.23
CA ASP A 43 -26.93 -4.25 6.23
C ASP A 43 -26.87 -5.67 5.63
N GLU A 44 -26.62 -5.80 4.32
CA GLU A 44 -26.47 -7.08 3.62
C GLU A 44 -25.02 -7.57 3.68
N GLU A 45 -24.89 -8.86 4.02
CA GLU A 45 -23.63 -9.57 3.92
C GLU A 45 -23.25 -9.74 2.43
N PRO A 46 -21.99 -9.47 2.04
CA PRO A 46 -21.55 -9.69 0.68
C PRO A 46 -21.80 -11.14 0.27
N PRO A 47 -22.20 -11.40 -1.00
CA PRO A 47 -22.36 -12.77 -1.47
C PRO A 47 -21.05 -13.54 -1.33
N GLU A 48 -21.14 -14.83 -0.98
CA GLU A 48 -19.97 -15.71 -0.90
C GLU A 48 -19.21 -15.69 -2.23
N SER A 49 -17.92 -15.38 -2.17
CA SER A 49 -17.10 -15.37 -3.37
C SER A 49 -16.64 -16.79 -3.72
N ALA A 50 -16.72 -17.16 -5.00
CA ALA A 50 -16.12 -18.40 -5.51
C ALA A 50 -14.62 -18.25 -5.84
N SER A 51 -14.00 -17.13 -5.45
CA SER A 51 -12.58 -16.84 -5.71
C SER A 51 -11.68 -17.75 -4.88
N ALA A 52 -10.53 -18.13 -5.44
CA ALA A 52 -9.45 -18.76 -4.68
C ALA A 52 -8.84 -17.81 -3.63
N ASP A 53 -9.06 -16.50 -3.77
CA ASP A 53 -8.68 -15.46 -2.81
C ASP A 53 -9.88 -14.51 -2.59
N PRO A 54 -10.80 -14.88 -1.68
CA PRO A 54 -12.04 -14.12 -1.43
C PRO A 54 -11.77 -12.73 -0.87
N ASP A 55 -10.78 -12.60 0.01
CA ASP A 55 -10.47 -11.35 0.69
C ASP A 55 -9.89 -10.31 -0.27
N ARG A 56 -8.99 -10.74 -1.18
CA ARG A 56 -8.47 -9.83 -2.22
C ARG A 56 -9.56 -9.42 -3.20
N GLN A 57 -10.47 -10.33 -3.57
CA GLN A 57 -11.58 -10.00 -4.45
C GLN A 57 -12.53 -8.99 -3.80
N LEU A 58 -12.94 -9.23 -2.56
CA LEU A 58 -13.77 -8.30 -1.79
C LEU A 58 -13.11 -6.92 -1.66
N ALA A 59 -11.81 -6.89 -1.38
CA ALA A 59 -11.06 -5.63 -1.27
C ALA A 59 -11.05 -4.84 -2.58
N ALA A 60 -10.88 -5.52 -3.71
CA ALA A 60 -10.92 -4.91 -5.04
C ALA A 60 -12.32 -4.38 -5.36
N ASP A 61 -13.37 -5.14 -5.08
CA ASP A 61 -14.75 -4.76 -5.36
C ASP A 61 -15.18 -3.54 -4.53
N LEU A 62 -14.91 -3.54 -3.22
CA LEU A 62 -15.22 -2.42 -2.33
C LEU A 62 -14.51 -1.12 -2.73
N CYS A 63 -13.28 -1.23 -3.23
CA CYS A 63 -12.47 -0.07 -3.61
C CYS A 63 -12.58 0.30 -5.10
N THR A 64 -13.38 -0.42 -5.88
CA THR A 64 -13.50 -0.18 -7.33
C THR A 64 -13.95 1.26 -7.62
N GLY A 65 -13.12 1.98 -8.37
CA GLY A 65 -13.33 3.39 -8.71
C GLY A 65 -13.11 4.39 -7.57
N CYS A 66 -12.61 3.96 -6.40
CA CYS A 66 -12.22 4.88 -5.33
C CYS A 66 -10.92 5.61 -5.71
N THR A 67 -10.92 6.94 -5.66
CA THR A 67 -9.78 7.79 -6.06
C THR A 67 -8.74 7.99 -4.95
N VAL A 68 -9.07 7.61 -3.72
CA VAL A 68 -8.25 7.88 -2.52
C VAL A 68 -7.64 6.62 -1.92
N GLN A 69 -7.48 5.56 -2.71
CA GLN A 69 -6.93 4.26 -2.23
C GLN A 69 -5.56 4.42 -1.57
N ASP A 70 -4.63 5.13 -2.21
CA ASP A 70 -3.29 5.37 -1.64
C ASP A 70 -3.34 6.19 -0.36
N ALA A 71 -4.17 7.22 -0.31
CA ALA A 71 -4.34 8.05 0.88
C ALA A 71 -4.93 7.26 2.04
N CYS A 72 -5.90 6.38 1.75
CA CYS A 72 -6.51 5.47 2.70
C CYS A 72 -5.47 4.48 3.28
N LEU A 73 -4.62 3.91 2.43
CA LEU A 73 -3.59 2.97 2.84
C LEU A 73 -2.45 3.65 3.63
N GLU A 74 -2.00 4.83 3.19
CA GLU A 74 -1.01 5.64 3.91
C GLU A 74 -1.52 6.02 5.30
N LEU A 75 -2.79 6.44 5.41
CA LEU A 75 -3.42 6.80 6.67
C LEU A 75 -3.47 5.61 7.64
N GLU A 76 -3.91 4.44 7.17
CA GLU A 76 -3.92 3.20 7.95
C GLU A 76 -2.53 2.87 8.51
N PHE A 77 -1.48 2.95 7.70
CA PHE A 77 -0.13 2.65 8.18
C PHE A 77 0.38 3.64 9.21
N ARG A 78 0.08 4.94 9.06
CA ARG A 78 0.48 5.96 10.03
C ARG A 78 -0.22 5.81 11.38
N LEU A 79 -1.50 5.46 11.37
CA LEU A 79 -2.30 5.42 12.59
C LEU A 79 -2.23 4.06 13.29
N HIS A 80 -2.17 2.98 12.53
CA HIS A 80 -2.45 1.64 13.05
C HIS A 80 -1.44 0.57 12.60
N GLY A 81 -0.53 0.93 11.68
CA GLY A 81 0.54 0.04 11.24
C GLY A 81 0.05 -1.23 10.55
N GLY A 82 -1.09 -1.18 9.86
CA GLY A 82 -1.64 -2.32 9.11
C GLY A 82 -2.24 -3.42 9.99
N ARG A 83 -2.60 -3.10 11.24
CA ARG A 83 -3.10 -4.06 12.22
C ARG A 83 -4.62 -4.03 12.42
N THR A 84 -5.32 -3.10 11.76
CA THR A 84 -6.78 -3.06 11.75
C THR A 84 -7.36 -4.30 11.05
N LEU A 85 -8.67 -4.50 11.22
CA LEU A 85 -9.44 -5.47 10.45
C LEU A 85 -10.10 -4.78 9.24
N GLY A 86 -10.43 -5.56 8.21
CA GLY A 86 -11.21 -5.12 7.05
C GLY A 86 -10.37 -4.73 5.85
N VAL A 87 -10.87 -3.78 5.04
CA VAL A 87 -10.24 -3.36 3.78
C VAL A 87 -9.81 -1.90 3.88
N TRP A 88 -8.55 -1.63 3.55
CA TRP A 88 -8.01 -0.27 3.46
C TRP A 88 -7.21 -0.12 2.18
N GLY A 89 -7.54 0.89 1.38
CA GLY A 89 -6.86 1.18 0.11
C GLY A 89 -6.74 -0.03 -0.82
N ALA A 90 -7.84 -0.76 -1.01
CA ALA A 90 -7.93 -1.99 -1.81
C ALA A 90 -7.05 -3.15 -1.31
N MET A 91 -6.67 -3.15 -0.03
CA MET A 91 -5.82 -4.18 0.56
C MET A 91 -6.52 -4.89 1.72
N PRO A 92 -6.65 -6.24 1.68
CA PRO A 92 -7.13 -7.03 2.81
C PRO A 92 -6.05 -7.13 3.91
N ASP A 93 -6.46 -7.60 5.09
CA ASP A 93 -5.62 -7.63 6.31
C ASP A 93 -4.27 -8.31 6.09
N GLN A 94 -4.24 -9.48 5.46
CA GLN A 94 -3.02 -10.24 5.26
C GLN A 94 -2.01 -9.48 4.39
N ASP A 95 -2.48 -8.88 3.29
CA ASP A 95 -1.64 -8.11 2.39
C ASP A 95 -1.10 -6.83 3.07
N ARG A 96 -1.92 -6.14 3.88
CA ARG A 96 -1.48 -4.97 4.63
C ARG A 96 -0.42 -5.30 5.67
N ARG A 97 -0.58 -6.43 6.38
CA ARG A 97 0.41 -6.90 7.37
C ARG A 97 1.75 -7.21 6.72
N ALA A 98 1.74 -7.74 5.50
CA ALA A 98 2.96 -7.99 4.75
C ALA A 98 3.57 -6.72 4.14
N LEU A 99 2.74 -5.76 3.73
CA LEU A 99 3.18 -4.48 3.16
C LEU A 99 3.79 -3.54 4.20
N TYR A 100 3.24 -3.51 5.42
CA TYR A 100 3.66 -2.58 6.47
C TYR A 100 5.18 -2.54 6.73
N PRO A 101 5.91 -3.67 6.90
CA PRO A 101 7.36 -3.61 7.09
C PRO A 101 8.12 -3.02 5.89
N ILE A 102 7.64 -3.24 4.66
CA ILE A 102 8.22 -2.65 3.45
C ILE A 102 7.99 -1.14 3.45
N TRP A 103 6.75 -0.71 3.69
CA TRP A 103 6.42 0.72 3.83
C TRP A 103 7.25 1.40 4.92
N LEU A 104 7.41 0.76 6.08
CA LEU A 104 8.20 1.31 7.19
C LEU A 104 9.66 1.50 6.81
N ALA A 105 10.24 0.55 6.06
CA ALA A 105 11.60 0.66 5.55
C ALA A 105 11.76 1.88 4.62
N HIS A 106 10.80 2.12 3.71
CA HIS A 106 10.78 3.33 2.90
C HIS A 106 10.73 4.58 3.80
N ARG A 107 9.88 4.60 4.83
CA ARG A 107 9.77 5.78 5.72
C ARG A 107 11.07 6.10 6.45
N GLN A 108 11.85 5.10 6.82
CA GLN A 108 13.13 5.26 7.51
C GLN A 108 14.29 5.63 6.57
N HIS A 109 14.34 5.10 5.35
CA HIS A 109 15.53 5.19 4.48
C HIS A 109 15.37 6.16 3.29
N GLY A 110 14.21 6.82 3.16
CA GLY A 110 13.89 7.60 1.96
C GLY A 110 13.43 6.71 0.79
N PRO A 111 13.00 7.28 -0.35
CA PRO A 111 12.68 6.47 -1.52
C PRO A 111 13.94 5.72 -1.96
N THR A 112 13.86 4.40 -2.07
CA THR A 112 14.97 3.60 -2.60
C THR A 112 15.07 3.89 -4.10
N SER A 113 15.94 4.81 -4.49
CA SER A 113 16.37 4.92 -5.88
C SER A 113 16.92 3.57 -6.29
N ASN A 114 16.33 2.97 -7.31
CA ASN A 114 16.91 1.79 -7.94
C ASN A 114 18.11 2.24 -8.79
N GLU A 115 19.18 2.69 -8.14
CA GLU A 115 20.43 3.02 -8.80
C GLU A 115 21.31 1.77 -8.78
N GLU A 116 21.36 1.13 -9.95
CA GLU A 116 22.36 0.14 -10.32
C GLU A 116 23.74 0.68 -9.96
N VAL A 117 24.37 0.09 -8.94
CA VAL A 117 25.80 0.23 -8.71
C VAL A 117 26.51 -0.48 -9.87
N THR A 118 26.78 0.26 -10.93
CA THR A 118 27.84 -0.07 -11.89
C THR A 118 28.85 1.06 -11.87
N GLY A 119 29.95 0.82 -11.18
CA GLY A 119 31.05 1.74 -11.02
C GLY A 119 32.20 1.07 -10.30
N ASP A 120 32.67 -0.05 -10.84
CA ASP A 120 34.00 -0.58 -10.52
C ASP A 120 34.86 -0.58 -11.79
N GLU A 121 36.16 -0.39 -11.57
CA GLU A 121 37.28 -0.44 -12.50
C GLU A 121 37.61 0.83 -13.32
N GLY A 122 37.97 1.89 -12.57
CA GLY A 122 38.98 2.83 -13.04
C GLY A 122 40.38 2.22 -12.92
N ALA A 123 41.02 2.04 -14.08
CA ALA A 123 42.41 1.64 -14.28
C ALA A 123 43.42 2.42 -13.41
N THR A 124 44.56 1.79 -13.06
CA THR A 124 45.92 2.26 -13.40
C THR A 124 46.92 1.16 -13.05
N ASP A 125 47.38 0.39 -14.05
CA ASP A 125 48.68 -0.28 -13.98
C ASP A 125 49.67 0.57 -14.77
N ALA A 126 50.62 1.14 -14.05
CA ALA A 126 51.79 1.80 -14.58
C ALA A 126 52.93 1.54 -13.59
N ARG A 127 53.69 0.46 -13.80
CA ARG A 127 55.16 0.50 -13.87
C ARG A 127 55.78 -0.84 -14.25
#